data_AF-A0A1G6ZAJ2-F1
#
_entry.id   AF-A0A1G6ZAJ2-F1
#
_cell.length_a   1.000
_cell.length_b   1.000
_cell.length_c   1.000
_cell.angle_alpha   90.00
_cell.angle_beta   90.00
_cell.angle_gamma   90.00
#
_symmetry.space_group_name_H-M   'P 1'
#
loop_
_entity.id
_entity.type
_entity.pdbx_description
1 polymer ?
#
loop_
_entity_poly.entity_id
_entity_poly.type
_entity_poly.pdbx_seq_one_letter_code
_entity_poly.pdbx_strand_id
1 'polypeptide(L)'
;MKEKAERIDFRIEKNKKEEWKNICKQKNISLTELIINSVENKILSSDKSKVIAFIENQDYQFSKIGNNINQIAKKVNAEKRIDNETLKGFIRELKEVENLRIKQNEILGDIYKILAKI
;
A
#
# COMPACT_ATOMS: atom_id res chain seq x y z
N MET A 1 -33.15 -5.43 4.76
CA MET A 1 -33.27 -6.84 4.31
C MET A 1 -31.93 -7.25 3.73
N LYS A 2 -31.30 -8.34 4.20
CA LYS A 2 -30.18 -8.94 3.46
C LYS A 2 -30.78 -9.57 2.20
N GLU A 3 -30.39 -9.08 1.02
CA GLU A 3 -30.78 -9.71 -0.24
C GLU A 3 -30.41 -11.20 -0.21
N LYS A 4 -31.32 -12.06 -0.69
CA LYS A 4 -31.08 -13.50 -0.74
C LYS A 4 -29.98 -13.76 -1.76
N ALA A 5 -28.98 -14.56 -1.41
CA ALA A 5 -27.93 -14.93 -2.34
C ALA A 5 -28.50 -15.75 -3.51
N GLU A 6 -28.33 -15.26 -4.74
CA GLU A 6 -28.70 -15.99 -5.96
C GLU A 6 -27.49 -16.74 -6.52
N ARG A 7 -27.76 -17.86 -7.18
CA ARG A 7 -26.73 -18.73 -7.78
C ARG A 7 -26.81 -18.68 -9.30
N ILE A 8 -25.66 -18.44 -9.93
CA ILE A 8 -25.49 -18.49 -11.39
C ILE A 8 -24.63 -19.70 -11.73
N ASP A 9 -25.16 -20.59 -12.58
CA ASP A 9 -24.40 -21.71 -13.15
C ASP A 9 -24.17 -21.45 -14.64
N PHE A 10 -22.92 -21.55 -15.09
CA PHE A 10 -22.54 -21.41 -16.50
C PHE A 10 -21.49 -22.43 -16.89
N ARG A 11 -21.42 -22.75 -18.19
CA ARG A 11 -20.47 -23.72 -18.75
C ARG A 11 -19.28 -23.00 -19.38
N ILE A 12 -18.09 -23.55 -19.16
CA ILE A 12 -16.84 -23.12 -19.78
C ILE A 12 -16.01 -24.35 -20.14
N GLU A 13 -15.04 -24.15 -21.04
CA GLU A 13 -14.04 -25.15 -21.36
C GLU A 13 -13.25 -25.58 -20.12
N LYS A 14 -12.92 -26.88 -20.06
CA LYS A 14 -12.19 -27.46 -18.93
C LYS A 14 -10.84 -26.79 -18.71
N ASN A 15 -10.09 -26.54 -19.78
CA ASN A 15 -8.76 -25.93 -19.71
C ASN A 15 -8.83 -24.51 -19.14
N LYS A 16 -9.80 -23.72 -19.62
CA LYS A 16 -10.06 -22.36 -19.12
C LYS A 16 -10.42 -22.34 -17.63
N LYS A 17 -11.19 -23.32 -17.16
CA LYS A 17 -11.50 -23.46 -15.74
C LYS A 17 -10.25 -23.72 -14.89
N GLU A 18 -9.32 -24.54 -15.38
CA GLU A 18 -8.06 -24.80 -14.67
C GLU A 18 -7.14 -23.59 -14.67
N GLU A 19 -7.07 -22.84 -15.78
CA GLU A 19 -6.35 -21.55 -15.82
C GLU A 19 -6.88 -20.57 -14.77
N TRP A 20 -8.21 -20.42 -14.66
CA TRP A 20 -8.81 -19.53 -13.66
C TRP A 20 -8.51 -19.98 -12.23
N LYS A 21 -8.55 -21.29 -11.96
CA LYS A 21 -8.14 -21.81 -10.64
C LYS A 21 -6.67 -21.53 -10.34
N ASN A 22 -5.78 -21.59 -11.34
CA ASN A 22 -4.38 -21.27 -11.15
C ASN A 22 -4.17 -19.79 -10.81
N ILE A 23 -4.90 -18.89 -11.48
CA ILE A 23 -4.92 -17.46 -11.14
C ILE A 23 -5.40 -17.27 -9.70
N CYS A 24 -6.50 -17.93 -9.31
CA CYS A 24 -7.03 -17.88 -7.96
C CYS A 24 -6.01 -18.34 -6.90
N LYS A 25 -5.27 -19.41 -7.16
CA LYS A 25 -4.19 -19.89 -6.26
C LYS A 25 -3.06 -18.88 -6.13
N GLN A 26 -2.55 -18.38 -7.26
CA GLN A 26 -1.46 -17.41 -7.27
C GLN A 26 -1.84 -16.10 -6.57
N LYS A 27 -3.09 -15.67 -6.74
CA LYS A 27 -3.62 -14.46 -6.14
C LYS A 27 -4.26 -14.70 -4.77
N ASN A 28 -4.31 -15.92 -4.27
CA ASN A 28 -4.99 -16.30 -3.01
C ASN A 28 -6.42 -15.74 -2.89
N ILE A 29 -7.23 -15.89 -3.97
CA ILE A 29 -8.63 -15.44 -4.04
C ILE A 29 -9.55 -16.59 -4.45
N SER A 30 -10.85 -16.43 -4.22
CA SER A 30 -11.84 -17.41 -4.69
C SER A 30 -12.19 -17.24 -6.17
N LEU A 31 -12.76 -18.27 -6.79
CA LEU A 31 -13.25 -18.20 -8.17
C LEU A 31 -14.43 -17.23 -8.30
N THR A 32 -15.31 -17.22 -7.29
CA THR A 32 -16.44 -16.28 -7.20
C THR A 32 -15.94 -14.85 -7.19
N GLU A 33 -14.93 -14.55 -6.37
CA GLU A 33 -14.34 -13.23 -6.30
C GLU A 33 -13.67 -12.82 -7.62
N LEU A 34 -12.92 -13.73 -8.24
CA LEU A 34 -12.31 -13.49 -9.55
C LEU A 34 -13.39 -13.12 -10.59
N ILE A 35 -14.48 -13.87 -10.65
CA ILE A 35 -15.57 -13.64 -11.62
C ILE A 35 -16.30 -12.32 -11.33
N ILE A 36 -16.78 -12.12 -10.09
CA ILE A 36 -17.53 -10.91 -9.71
C ILE A 36 -16.69 -9.66 -9.99
N ASN A 37 -15.45 -9.64 -9.48
CA ASN A 37 -14.60 -8.46 -9.65
C ASN A 37 -14.22 -8.23 -11.11
N SER A 38 -14.06 -9.29 -11.92
CA SER A 38 -13.81 -9.13 -13.36
C SER A 38 -15.02 -8.57 -14.10
N VAL A 39 -16.24 -9.01 -13.75
CA VAL A 39 -17.48 -8.51 -14.35
C VAL A 39 -17.78 -7.07 -13.92
N GLU A 40 -17.53 -6.75 -12.67
CA GLU A 40 -17.79 -5.43 -12.07
C GLU A 40 -16.61 -4.45 -12.23
N ASN A 41 -15.54 -4.84 -12.96
CA ASN A 41 -14.30 -4.06 -13.10
C ASN A 41 -13.69 -3.60 -11.77
N LYS A 42 -13.79 -4.44 -10.73
CA LYS A 42 -13.27 -4.16 -9.39
C LYS A 42 -11.86 -4.70 -9.21
N ILE A 43 -11.07 -4.01 -8.39
CA ILE A 43 -9.76 -4.48 -7.97
C ILE A 43 -9.92 -5.68 -7.03
N LEU A 44 -9.13 -6.73 -7.29
CA LEU A 44 -9.12 -7.97 -6.51
C LEU A 44 -8.66 -7.70 -5.06
N SER A 45 -9.21 -8.44 -4.09
CA SER A 45 -8.85 -8.24 -2.68
C SER A 45 -7.36 -8.45 -2.42
N SER A 46 -6.72 -9.41 -3.10
CA SER A 46 -5.29 -9.66 -2.94
C SER A 46 -4.41 -8.53 -3.44
N ASP A 47 -4.84 -7.83 -4.49
CA ASP A 47 -4.15 -6.65 -4.99
C ASP A 47 -4.34 -5.47 -4.01
N LYS A 48 -5.53 -5.32 -3.39
CA LYS A 48 -5.76 -4.36 -2.28
C LYS A 48 -4.86 -4.67 -1.07
N SER A 49 -4.76 -5.94 -0.66
CA SER A 49 -3.94 -6.35 0.48
C SER A 49 -2.46 -6.06 0.26
N LYS A 50 -1.93 -6.22 -0.95
CA LYS A 50 -0.54 -5.84 -1.28
C LYS A 50 -0.31 -4.34 -1.14
N VAL A 51 -1.25 -3.52 -1.60
CA VAL A 51 -1.18 -2.06 -1.46
C VAL A 51 -1.18 -1.67 0.02
N ILE A 52 -2.06 -2.27 0.84
CA ILE A 52 -2.10 -2.02 2.29
C ILE A 52 -0.78 -2.41 2.96
N ALA A 53 -0.27 -3.62 2.70
CA ALA A 53 1.00 -4.09 3.28
C ALA A 53 2.19 -3.20 2.87
N PHE A 54 2.16 -2.67 1.64
CA PHE A 54 3.15 -1.70 1.19
C PHE A 54 3.08 -0.40 2.00
N ILE A 55 1.88 0.14 2.21
CA ILE A 55 1.65 1.35 3.03
C ILE A 55 2.14 1.12 4.46
N GLU A 56 1.77 0.00 5.09
CA GLU A 56 2.17 -0.35 6.46
C GLU A 56 3.69 -0.46 6.62
N ASN A 57 4.39 -1.07 5.64
CA ASN A 57 5.85 -1.15 5.67
C ASN A 57 6.48 0.24 5.56
N GLN A 58 5.94 1.11 4.69
CA GLN A 58 6.43 2.48 4.58
C GLN A 58 6.27 3.25 5.88
N ASP A 59 5.10 3.17 6.54
CA ASP A 59 4.88 3.79 7.86
C ASP A 59 5.87 3.28 8.90
N TYR A 60 6.18 1.99 8.90
CA TYR A 60 7.21 1.41 9.76
C TYR A 60 8.60 2.00 9.51
N GLN A 61 9.02 2.17 8.25
CA GLN A 61 10.31 2.81 7.94
C GLN A 61 10.34 4.28 8.36
N PHE A 62 9.24 5.03 8.14
CA PHE A 62 9.17 6.43 8.57
C PHE A 62 9.21 6.59 10.10
N SER A 63 8.61 5.66 10.84
CA SER A 63 8.73 5.63 12.30
C SER A 63 10.20 5.49 12.75
N LYS A 64 10.99 4.65 12.07
CA LYS A 64 12.44 4.54 12.34
C LYS A 64 13.18 5.84 12.04
N ILE A 65 12.88 6.49 10.92
CA ILE A 65 13.47 7.80 10.57
C ILE A 65 13.13 8.83 11.66
N GLY A 66 11.85 8.91 12.07
CA GLY A 66 11.41 9.77 13.17
C GLY A 66 12.13 9.51 14.49
N ASN A 67 12.34 8.24 14.83
CA ASN A 67 13.10 7.85 16.03
C ASN A 67 14.56 8.30 15.95
N ASN A 68 15.22 8.15 14.81
CA ASN A 68 16.60 8.60 14.61
C ASN A 68 16.70 10.12 14.73
N ILE A 69 15.75 10.86 14.14
CA ILE A 69 15.63 12.32 14.26
C ILE A 69 15.52 12.72 15.73
N ASN A 70 14.65 12.07 16.49
CA ASN A 70 14.47 12.33 17.91
C ASN A 70 15.73 12.04 18.74
N GLN A 71 16.48 10.99 18.40
CA GLN A 71 17.74 10.67 19.08
C GLN A 71 18.80 11.74 18.82
N ILE A 72 18.93 12.20 17.57
CA ILE A 72 19.83 13.31 17.22
C ILE A 72 19.44 14.56 17.99
N ALA A 73 18.15 14.93 18.00
CA ALA A 73 17.67 16.09 18.74
C ALA A 73 17.99 16.01 20.25
N LYS A 74 17.79 14.83 20.88
CA LYS A 74 18.17 14.60 22.28
C LYS A 74 19.66 14.78 22.52
N LYS A 75 20.51 14.24 21.63
CA LYS A 75 21.97 14.38 21.73
C LYS A 75 22.40 15.84 21.64
N VAL A 76 21.89 16.57 20.66
CA VAL A 76 22.19 18.01 20.48
C VAL A 76 21.74 18.83 21.68
N ASN A 77 20.54 18.57 22.22
CA ASN A 77 20.03 19.27 23.40
C ASN A 77 20.87 19.00 24.65
N ALA A 78 21.40 17.78 24.80
CA ALA A 78 22.26 17.41 25.92
C ALA A 78 23.66 18.03 25.81
N GLU A 79 24.28 17.98 24.62
CA GLU A 79 25.64 18.46 24.37
C GLU A 79 25.70 19.99 24.17
N LYS A 80 24.54 20.66 23.97
CA LYS A 80 24.38 22.09 23.68
C LYS A 80 25.23 22.62 22.53
N ARG A 81 25.74 21.72 21.70
CA ARG A 81 26.57 22.00 20.53
C ARG A 81 26.19 21.03 19.43
N ILE A 82 26.09 21.56 18.22
CA ILE A 82 26.08 20.78 16.99
C ILE A 82 26.99 21.50 16.01
N ASP A 83 27.79 20.73 15.30
CA ASP A 83 28.53 21.20 14.14
C ASP A 83 27.55 21.74 13.08
N ASN A 84 27.83 22.93 12.55
CA ASN A 84 27.00 23.58 11.55
C ASN A 84 26.92 22.79 10.23
N GLU A 85 27.96 22.04 9.85
CA GLU A 85 27.92 21.19 8.65
C GLU A 85 27.01 19.97 8.87
N THR A 86 27.13 19.30 10.00
CA THR A 86 26.26 18.18 10.41
C THR A 86 24.81 18.62 10.50
N LEU A 87 24.52 19.79 11.09
CA LEU A 87 23.17 20.34 11.15
C LEU A 87 22.60 20.64 9.76
N LYS A 88 23.39 21.24 8.87
CA LYS A 88 22.99 21.49 7.48
C LYS A 88 22.75 20.21 6.70
N GLY A 89 23.61 19.20 6.89
CA GLY A 89 23.44 17.86 6.33
C GLY A 89 22.12 17.26 6.77
N PHE A 90 21.86 17.26 8.08
CA PHE A 90 20.62 16.73 8.65
C PHE A 90 19.36 17.45 8.16
N ILE A 91 19.37 18.80 8.10
CA ILE A 91 18.24 19.58 7.57
C ILE A 91 17.97 19.26 6.09
N ARG A 92 19.01 19.00 5.30
CA ARG A 92 18.88 18.63 3.89
C ARG A 92 18.20 17.26 3.74
N GLU A 93 18.66 16.26 4.49
CA GLU A 93 18.04 14.93 4.51
C GLU A 93 16.58 15.00 4.98
N LEU A 94 16.27 15.83 5.99
CA LEU A 94 14.90 16.07 6.44
C LEU A 94 14.00 16.62 5.33
N LYS A 95 14.49 17.60 4.58
CA LYS A 95 13.77 18.16 3.42
C LYS A 95 13.56 17.13 2.32
N GLU A 96 14.52 16.23 2.12
CA GLU A 96 14.37 15.13 1.16
C GLU A 96 13.30 14.14 1.61
N VAL A 97 13.27 13.77 2.88
CA VAL A 97 12.20 12.94 3.48
C VAL A 97 10.83 13.60 3.34
N GLU A 98 10.73 14.92 3.59
CA GLU A 98 9.50 15.68 3.42
C GLU A 98 9.01 15.64 1.96
N ASN A 99 9.90 15.89 0.99
CA ASN A 99 9.57 15.84 -0.44
C ASN A 99 9.12 14.43 -0.87
N LEU A 100 9.79 13.39 -0.39
CA LEU A 100 9.40 12.01 -0.68
C LEU A 100 8.01 11.69 -0.13
N ARG A 101 7.67 12.23 1.06
CA ARG A 101 6.34 12.06 1.66
C ARG A 101 5.25 12.77 0.87
N ILE A 102 5.52 13.95 0.33
CA ILE A 102 4.57 14.67 -0.54
C ILE A 102 4.27 13.83 -1.79
N LYS A 103 5.31 13.36 -2.49
CA LYS A 103 5.16 12.50 -3.68
C LYS A 103 4.42 11.21 -3.36
N GLN A 104 4.72 10.60 -2.21
CA GLN A 104 4.03 9.41 -1.75
C GLN A 104 2.53 9.68 -1.54
N ASN A 105 2.17 10.77 -0.86
CA ASN A 105 0.77 11.14 -0.63
C ASN A 105 0.02 11.40 -1.94
N GLU A 106 0.67 11.99 -2.94
CA GLU A 106 0.11 12.14 -4.29
C GLU A 106 -0.21 10.77 -4.92
N ILE A 107 0.75 9.85 -4.90
CA ILE A 107 0.57 8.49 -5.42
C ILE A 107 -0.54 7.76 -4.67
N LEU A 108 -0.60 7.87 -3.34
CA LEU A 108 -1.68 7.27 -2.53
C LEU A 108 -3.04 7.88 -2.87
N GLY A 109 -3.09 9.20 -3.09
CA GLY A 109 -4.28 9.89 -3.56
C GLY A 109 -4.75 9.38 -4.92
N ASP A 110 -3.83 9.11 -5.84
CA ASP A 110 -4.15 8.56 -7.15
C ASP A 110 -4.59 7.10 -7.09
N ILE A 111 -3.93 6.27 -6.27
CA ILE A 111 -4.37 4.91 -5.98
C ILE A 111 -5.78 4.92 -5.38
N TYR A 112 -6.05 5.83 -4.45
CA TYR A 112 -7.39 6.00 -3.87
C TYR A 112 -8.42 6.39 -4.92
N LYS A 113 -8.12 7.32 -5.84
CA LYS A 113 -9.03 7.69 -6.94
C LYS A 113 -9.31 6.51 -7.87
N ILE A 114 -8.31 5.68 -8.16
CA ILE A 114 -8.48 4.46 -8.97
C ILE A 114 -9.36 3.45 -8.24
N LEU A 115 -9.16 3.28 -6.93
CA LEU A 115 -9.96 2.40 -6.08
C LEU A 115 -11.39 2.93 -5.85
N ALA A 116 -11.59 4.24 -5.82
CA ALA A 116 -12.85 4.92 -5.54
C ALA A 116 -13.71 5.21 -6.78
N LYS A 117 -13.15 5.09 -8.00
CA LYS A 117 -13.92 5.13 -9.26
C LYS A 117 -14.68 3.82 -9.57
N ILE A 118 -14.90 3.00 -8.54
CA ILE A 118 -15.67 1.76 -8.55
C ILE A 118 -17.01 2.03 -7.86
#